data_AF-A0A645D5Z7-F1
#
_entry.id   AF-A0A645D5Z7-F1
#
_cell.length_a   1.000
_cell.length_b   1.000
_cell.length_c   1.000
_cell.angle_alpha   90.00
_cell.angle_beta   90.00
_cell.angle_gamma   90.00
#
_symmetry.space_group_name_H-M   'P 1'
#
loop_
_entity.id
_entity.type
_entity.pdbx_description
1 polymer ?
#
loop_
_entity_poly.entity_id
_entity_poly.type
_entity_poly.pdbx_seq_one_letter_code
_entity_poly.pdbx_strand_id
1 'polypeptide(L)'
;MYQYADRNKFVFININLSSRKKLYTCGHELAHAILHPKENCSFLRNHTYLSTNKLEKEANMFLSTLLIPTVTKEMFYEKSLDEVAYELDVPKELLELRVMVAKCGGYF
;
A
#
# COMPACT_ATOMS: atom_id res chain seq x y z
N MET A 1 12.28 3.05 -1.86
CA MET A 1 12.54 4.40 -1.35
C MET A 1 12.25 5.43 -2.41
N TYR A 2 11.44 6.43 -2.09
CA TYR A 2 11.20 7.63 -2.88
C TYR A 2 12.17 8.75 -2.48
N GLN A 3 12.67 9.48 -3.46
CA GLN A 3 13.50 10.67 -3.23
C GLN A 3 13.19 11.75 -4.26
N TYR A 4 13.06 12.98 -3.79
CA TYR A 4 13.00 14.21 -4.56
C TYR A 4 14.32 14.97 -4.44
N ALA A 5 15.04 15.09 -5.56
CA ALA A 5 16.32 15.80 -5.64
C ALA A 5 16.43 16.52 -6.98
N ASP A 6 16.96 17.75 -6.99
CA ASP A 6 17.17 18.55 -8.21
C ASP A 6 15.94 18.66 -9.12
N ARG A 7 14.75 18.80 -8.53
CA ARG A 7 13.45 18.82 -9.23
C ARG A 7 13.08 17.52 -9.95
N ASN A 8 13.80 16.44 -9.67
CA ASN A 8 13.54 15.10 -10.19
C ASN A 8 13.00 14.18 -9.09
N LYS A 9 12.19 13.20 -9.51
CA LYS A 9 11.60 12.18 -8.65
C LYS A 9 12.25 10.83 -8.94
N PHE A 10 12.80 10.19 -7.92
CA PHE A 10 13.48 8.91 -8.02
C PHE A 10 12.75 7.86 -7.16
N VAL A 11 12.58 6.66 -7.71
CA VAL A 11 12.04 5.50 -7.00
C VAL A 11 13.08 4.39 -7.04
N PHE A 12 13.56 4.00 -5.87
CA PHE A 12 14.54 2.94 -5.69
C PHE A 12 13.85 1.67 -5.20
N ILE A 13 14.02 0.57 -5.93
CA ILE A 13 13.46 -0.74 -5.61
C ILE A 13 14.62 -1.72 -5.41
N ASN A 14 14.59 -2.47 -4.32
CA ASN A 14 15.59 -3.50 -4.05
C ASN A 14 15.43 -4.69 -5.02
N ILE A 15 16.48 -4.97 -5.80
CA ILE A 15 16.49 -6.04 -6.80
C ILE A 15 16.32 -7.44 -6.20
N ASN A 16 16.68 -7.63 -4.93
CA ASN A 16 16.60 -8.93 -4.26
C ASN A 16 15.19 -9.26 -3.74
N LEU A 17 14.22 -8.35 -3.87
CA LEU A 17 12.83 -8.64 -3.52
C LEU A 17 12.17 -9.56 -4.54
N SER A 18 11.21 -10.37 -4.10
CA SER A 18 10.33 -11.10 -5.00
C SER A 18 9.52 -10.13 -5.87
N SER A 19 9.06 -10.58 -7.04
CA SER A 19 8.29 -9.74 -7.97
C SER A 19 7.09 -9.06 -7.31
N ARG A 20 6.38 -9.79 -6.44
CA ARG A 20 5.25 -9.25 -5.68
C ARG A 20 5.66 -8.16 -4.69
N LYS A 21 6.72 -8.40 -3.91
CA LYS A 21 7.26 -7.39 -2.98
C LYS A 21 7.79 -6.16 -3.72
N LYS A 22 8.40 -6.33 -4.90
CA LYS A 22 8.81 -5.21 -5.76
C LYS A 22 7.61 -4.37 -6.20
N LEU A 23 6.51 -5.01 -6.60
CA LEU A 23 5.28 -4.31 -6.98
C LEU A 23 4.72 -3.50 -5.80
N TYR A 24 4.70 -4.08 -4.60
CA TYR A 24 4.23 -3.40 -3.40
C TYR A 24 5.09 -2.21 -3.02
N THR A 25 6.41 -2.41 -2.97
CA THR A 25 7.36 -1.31 -2.75
C THR A 25 7.19 -0.24 -3.82
N CYS A 26 7.09 -0.60 -5.10
CA CYS A 26 6.90 0.36 -6.19
C CYS A 26 5.62 1.19 -6.01
N GLY A 27 4.49 0.56 -5.69
CA GLY A 27 3.23 1.27 -5.46
C GLY A 27 3.28 2.18 -4.23
N HIS A 28 3.98 1.76 -3.17
CA HIS A 28 4.20 2.56 -1.96
C HIS A 28 5.00 3.82 -2.26
N GLU A 29 6.13 3.68 -2.95
CA GLU A 29 6.97 4.82 -3.32
C GLU A 29 6.29 5.73 -4.36
N LEU A 30 5.47 5.15 -5.25
CA LEU A 30 4.64 5.93 -6.16
C LEU A 30 3.62 6.77 -5.38
N ALA A 31 3.03 6.23 -4.32
CA ALA A 31 2.13 6.99 -3.46
C ALA A 31 2.84 8.19 -2.82
N HIS A 32 4.06 8.01 -2.30
CA HIS A 32 4.87 9.13 -1.81
C HIS A 32 5.16 10.16 -2.92
N ALA A 33 5.52 9.70 -4.12
CA ALA A 33 5.80 10.57 -5.25
C ALA A 33 4.59 11.41 -5.68
N ILE A 34 3.37 10.90 -5.51
CA ILE A 34 2.12 11.57 -5.87
C ILE A 34 1.60 12.44 -4.71
N LEU A 35 1.45 11.87 -3.53
CA LEU A 35 0.80 12.49 -2.36
C LEU A 35 1.75 13.41 -1.58
N HIS A 36 3.05 13.08 -1.55
CA HIS A 36 4.05 13.74 -0.72
C HIS A 36 5.28 14.17 -1.54
N PRO A 37 5.11 14.87 -2.68
CA PRO A 37 6.16 15.03 -3.68
C PRO A 37 7.38 15.82 -3.20
N LYS A 38 7.25 16.65 -2.16
CA LYS A 38 8.34 17.47 -1.60
C LYS A 38 8.97 16.87 -0.35
N GLU A 39 8.40 15.79 0.19
CA GLU A 39 8.89 15.12 1.38
C GLU A 39 9.84 14.00 0.95
N ASN A 40 11.12 14.14 1.30
CA ASN A 40 12.07 13.05 1.18
C ASN A 40 11.79 12.05 2.29
N CYS A 41 11.09 10.96 1.96
CA CYS A 41 10.83 9.88 2.89
C CYS A 41 12.10 9.02 3.07
N SER A 42 13.08 9.57 3.78
CA SER A 42 14.17 8.78 4.37
C SER A 42 13.78 8.44 5.80
N PHE A 43 12.85 7.51 5.99
CA PHE A 43 12.75 6.82 7.28
C PHE A 43 12.99 5.33 7.10
N LEU A 44 14.17 4.94 7.56
CA LEU A 44 14.57 3.58 7.78
C LEU A 44 13.55 2.87 8.67
N ARG A 45 13.26 1.62 8.30
CA ARG A 45 13.06 0.49 9.22
C ARG A 45 11.66 0.31 9.82
N ASN A 46 10.72 -0.02 8.95
CA ASN A 46 10.02 -1.32 8.96
C ASN A 46 8.86 -1.21 7.97
N HIS A 47 8.91 -1.97 6.89
CA HIS A 47 7.81 -2.11 5.92
C HIS A 47 6.64 -2.91 6.53
N THR A 48 6.26 -2.57 7.75
CA THR A 48 5.05 -3.08 8.38
C THR A 48 3.95 -2.07 8.11
N TYR A 49 2.77 -2.54 7.75
CA TYR A 49 1.55 -1.73 7.61
C TYR A 49 1.10 -1.06 8.92
N LEU A 50 1.94 -1.11 9.96
CA LEU A 50 1.74 -0.66 11.33
C LEU A 50 2.43 0.67 11.64
N SER A 51 3.05 1.34 10.65
CA SER A 51 3.68 2.64 10.86
C SER A 51 2.68 3.66 11.43
N THR A 52 3.07 4.38 12.48
CA THR A 52 2.23 5.43 13.09
C THR A 52 2.34 6.77 12.36
N ASN A 53 3.31 6.92 11.45
CA ASN A 53 3.51 8.14 10.67
C ASN A 53 2.34 8.35 9.69
N LYS A 54 1.78 9.57 9.69
CA LYS A 54 0.67 9.97 8.81
C LYS A 54 0.97 9.75 7.33
N LEU A 55 2.16 10.14 6.86
CA LEU A 55 2.55 10.01 5.44
C LEU A 55 2.63 8.53 5.01
N GLU A 56 3.15 7.67 5.89
CA GLU A 56 3.21 6.22 5.63
C GLU A 56 1.81 5.60 5.60
N LYS A 57 0.89 6.06 6.46
CA LYS A 57 -0.51 5.61 6.43
C LYS A 57 -1.20 6.03 5.14
N GLU A 58 -1.02 7.27 4.72
CA GLU A 58 -1.57 7.79 3.46
C GLU A 58 -1.01 7.02 2.24
N ALA A 59 0.29 6.73 2.23
CA ALA A 59 0.93 5.90 1.21
C ALA A 59 0.38 4.46 1.19
N ASN A 60 0.22 3.83 2.37
CA ASN A 60 -0.34 2.49 2.48
C ASN A 60 -1.82 2.44 2.02
N MET A 61 -2.62 3.46 2.32
CA MET A 61 -4.02 3.56 1.87
C MET A 61 -4.13 3.71 0.36
N PHE A 62 -3.23 4.51 -0.24
CA PHE A 62 -3.12 4.61 -1.69
C PHE A 62 -2.72 3.26 -2.30
N LEU A 63 -1.69 2.61 -1.75
CA LEU A 63 -1.23 1.29 -2.21
C LEU A 63 -2.35 0.25 -2.15
N SER A 64 -3.12 0.20 -1.06
CA SER A 64 -4.20 -0.77 -0.91
C SER A 64 -5.29 -0.56 -1.96
N THR A 65 -5.60 0.69 -2.28
CA THR A 65 -6.58 1.06 -3.32
C THR A 65 -6.05 0.75 -4.72
N LEU A 66 -4.75 0.94 -4.95
CA LEU A 66 -4.10 0.65 -6.23
C LEU A 66 -4.06 -0.86 -6.53
N LEU A 67 -3.72 -1.68 -5.52
CA LEU A 67 -3.56 -3.12 -5.69
C LEU A 67 -4.86 -3.90 -5.55
N ILE A 68 -5.84 -3.35 -4.83
CA ILE A 68 -7.15 -3.96 -4.64
C ILE A 68 -8.21 -2.93 -5.10
N PRO A 69 -8.40 -2.76 -6.42
CA PRO A 69 -9.28 -1.72 -6.96
C PRO A 69 -10.71 -1.89 -6.46
N THR A 70 -11.16 -3.13 -6.37
CA THR A 70 -12.53 -3.50 -5.98
C THR A 70 -12.51 -4.38 -4.74
N VAL A 71 -13.35 -4.03 -3.77
CA VAL A 71 -13.63 -4.84 -2.59
C VAL A 71 -15.14 -4.78 -2.34
N THR A 72 -15.82 -5.92 -2.29
CA THR A 72 -17.28 -6.00 -2.11
C THR A 72 -17.63 -7.01 -1.03
N LYS A 73 -18.87 -6.97 -0.53
CA LYS A 73 -19.32 -7.86 0.55
C LYS A 73 -19.34 -9.33 0.11
N GLU A 74 -19.65 -9.58 -1.15
CA GLU A 74 -19.74 -10.91 -1.75
C GLU A 74 -18.40 -11.65 -1.71
N MET A 75 -17.29 -10.92 -1.81
CA MET A 75 -15.94 -11.50 -1.69
C MET A 75 -15.72 -12.18 -0.32
N PHE A 76 -16.43 -11.75 0.72
CA PHE A 76 -16.31 -12.25 2.09
C PHE A 76 -17.44 -13.22 2.48
N TYR A 77 -18.32 -13.59 1.54
CA TYR A 77 -19.41 -14.52 1.85
C TYR A 77 -18.84 -15.88 2.25
N GLU A 78 -19.14 -16.31 3.48
CA GLU A 78 -18.63 -17.56 4.08
C GLU A 78 -17.09 -17.71 4.09
N LYS A 79 -16.36 -16.60 3.93
CA LYS A 79 -14.89 -16.58 3.90
C LYS A 79 -14.34 -15.67 4.98
N SER A 80 -13.29 -16.13 5.63
CA SER A 80 -12.45 -15.33 6.50
C SER A 80 -11.63 -14.31 5.69
N LEU A 81 -11.16 -13.27 6.37
CA LEU A 81 -10.27 -12.27 5.80
C LEU A 81 -8.96 -12.90 5.27
N ASP A 82 -8.45 -13.93 5.94
CA ASP A 82 -7.25 -14.67 5.53
C ASP A 82 -7.48 -15.42 4.21
N GLU A 83 -8.63 -16.07 4.05
CA GLU A 83 -8.99 -16.77 2.81
C GLU A 83 -9.12 -15.79 1.63
N VAL A 84 -9.77 -14.65 1.84
CA VAL A 84 -9.89 -13.62 0.79
C VAL A 84 -8.53 -13.00 0.44
N ALA A 85 -7.68 -12.74 1.44
CA ALA A 85 -6.33 -12.23 1.22
C ALA A 85 -5.49 -13.23 0.40
N TYR A 86 -5.61 -14.52 0.71
CA TYR A 86 -4.98 -15.59 -0.03
C TYR A 86 -5.47 -15.67 -1.49
N GLU A 87 -6.79 -15.61 -1.72
CA GLU A 87 -7.37 -15.62 -3.07
C GLU A 87 -6.94 -14.42 -3.92
N LEU A 88 -6.78 -13.25 -3.30
CA LEU A 88 -6.29 -12.04 -3.96
C LEU A 88 -4.76 -12.00 -4.11
N ASP A 89 -4.04 -12.96 -3.52
CA ASP A 89 -2.58 -12.99 -3.41
C ASP A 89 -2.02 -11.67 -2.84
N VAL A 90 -2.60 -11.22 -1.73
CA VAL A 90 -2.19 -10.00 -1.00
C VAL A 90 -1.95 -10.28 0.48
N PRO A 91 -1.06 -9.52 1.15
CA PRO A 91 -0.97 -9.55 2.61
C PRO A 91 -2.31 -9.19 3.23
N LYS A 92 -2.68 -9.90 4.30
CA LYS A 92 -3.92 -9.67 5.05
C LYS A 92 -4.03 -8.23 5.52
N GLU A 93 -2.94 -7.66 6.02
CA GLU A 93 -2.90 -6.29 6.54
C GLU A 93 -3.22 -5.24 5.46
N LEU A 94 -2.86 -5.53 4.19
CA LEU A 94 -3.21 -4.67 3.07
C LEU A 94 -4.72 -4.75 2.76
N LEU A 95 -5.31 -5.94 2.85
CA LEU A 95 -6.75 -6.14 2.68
C LEU A 95 -7.55 -5.52 3.82
N GLU A 96 -7.08 -5.66 5.07
CA GLU A 96 -7.66 -4.98 6.24
C GLU A 96 -7.74 -3.47 6.01
N LEU A 97 -6.62 -2.87 5.61
CA LEU A 97 -6.55 -1.45 5.32
C LEU A 97 -7.52 -1.06 4.18
N ARG A 98 -7.59 -1.88 3.12
CA ARG A 98 -8.50 -1.62 1.99
C ARG A 98 -9.98 -1.63 2.43
N VAL A 99 -10.37 -2.60 3.26
CA VAL A 99 -11.73 -2.70 3.81
C VAL A 99 -12.04 -1.50 4.69
N MET A 100 -11.09 -1.05 5.53
CA MET A 100 -11.26 0.18 6.32
C MET A 100 -11.48 1.41 5.43
N VAL A 101 -10.66 1.58 4.39
CA VAL A 101 -10.81 2.69 3.42
C VAL A 101 -12.18 2.63 2.72
N ALA A 102 -12.64 1.44 2.32
CA ALA A 102 -13.91 1.25 1.64
C ALA A 102 -15.11 1.66 2.50
N LYS A 103 -15.11 1.29 3.79
CA LYS A 103 -16.15 1.66 4.76
C LYS A 103 -16.23 3.17 4.99
N CYS A 104 -15.08 3.83 5.12
CA CYS A 104 -15.05 5.29 5.28
C CYS A 104 -15.58 6.04 4.05
N GLY A 105 -15.43 5.48 2.85
CA GLY A 105 -15.94 6.05 1.61
C GLY A 105 -17.39 5.69 1.26
N GLY A 106 -18.06 4.85 2.06
CA GLY A 106 -19.43 4.38 1.79
C GLY A 106 -19.54 3.33 0.66
N TYR A 107 -18.41 2.73 0.26
CA TYR A 107 -18.34 1.71 -0.79
C TYR A 107 -18.43 0.28 -0.26
N PHE A 108 -18.63 0.12 1.06
CA PHE A 108 -18.62 -1.15 1.78
C PHE A 108 -19.53 -1.08 3.01
#